data_AF-A0AAV9G4Z8-F1
#
_entry.id   AF-A0AAV9G4Z8-F1
#
_cell.length_a   1.000
_cell.length_b   1.000
_cell.length_c   1.000
_cell.angle_alpha   90.00
_cell.angle_beta   90.00
_cell.angle_gamma   90.00
#
_symmetry.space_group_name_H-M   'P 1'
#
loop_
_entity.id
_entity.type
_entity.pdbx_description
1 polymer ?
#
loop_
_entity_poly.entity_id
_entity_poly.type
_entity_poly.pdbx_seq_one_letter_code
_entity_poly.pdbx_strand_id
1 'polypeptide(L)'
;MGPTGSGKSSFISLLSDEPVETSNSLHSRTRPYKLRDQIGGKSVFLVDTPGFDDTGRSDAEILKEITFFLVTLHDKNVSLAGLVYMHRISDPRISGSAAKNLRLFKGLVGKPSYEHVALVSTMWSELSDERHVQRQRLEELRATFWSDLIQGGCSVKEHRGDEASALGIIRDIVTAERSARQPISLTIQLELAVEGKTLGDTTAGKLLLQEIMGDKERSARELADLQLSMEQAQKSKDHAAAAFVRAEQEAASARAEARSSDLEGLDIQFGQIADQQRRRYRQMVA
;
A
#
# COMPACT_ATOMS: atom_id res chain seq x y z
N MET A 1 -4.06 3.69 4.07
CA MET A 1 -3.52 2.79 3.03
C MET A 1 -4.36 2.88 1.76
N GLY A 2 -3.82 2.43 0.63
CA GLY A 2 -4.48 2.48 -0.69
C GLY A 2 -3.51 2.90 -1.82
N PRO A 3 -3.93 2.79 -3.09
CA PRO A 3 -3.10 3.12 -4.26
C PRO A 3 -2.62 4.58 -4.26
N THR A 4 -1.55 4.87 -4.99
CA THR A 4 -1.02 6.22 -5.17
C THR A 4 -2.07 7.10 -5.86
N GLY A 5 -2.22 8.34 -5.39
CA GLY A 5 -3.27 9.24 -5.87
C GLY A 5 -4.69 8.97 -5.31
N SER A 6 -4.88 7.99 -4.41
CA SER A 6 -6.21 7.69 -3.84
C SER A 6 -6.77 8.74 -2.87
N GLY A 7 -6.03 9.82 -2.59
CA GLY A 7 -6.44 10.90 -1.70
C GLY A 7 -6.03 10.77 -0.23
N LYS A 8 -5.08 9.88 0.12
CA LYS A 8 -4.62 9.65 1.51
C LYS A 8 -4.09 10.92 2.18
N SER A 9 -3.10 11.57 1.55
CA SER A 9 -2.47 12.77 2.08
C SER A 9 -3.44 13.95 2.14
N SER A 10 -4.29 14.10 1.12
CA SER A 10 -5.36 15.11 1.09
C SER A 10 -6.36 14.90 2.23
N PHE A 11 -6.79 13.66 2.47
CA PHE A 11 -7.67 13.31 3.59
C PHE A 11 -7.08 13.72 4.94
N ILE A 12 -5.78 13.47 5.17
CA ILE A 12 -5.10 13.86 6.40
C ILE A 12 -5.00 15.38 6.51
N SER A 13 -4.68 16.07 5.41
CA SER A 13 -4.54 17.53 5.39
C SER A 13 -5.83 18.27 5.76
N LEU A 14 -6.99 17.69 5.47
CA LEU A 14 -8.29 18.24 5.87
C LEU A 14 -8.48 18.25 7.40
N LEU A 15 -7.80 17.36 8.13
CA LEU A 15 -8.00 17.13 9.56
C LEU A 15 -6.82 17.57 10.44
N SER A 16 -5.69 17.93 9.82
CA SER A 16 -4.44 18.33 10.48
C SER A 16 -4.23 19.84 10.40
N ASP A 17 -3.60 20.41 11.44
CA ASP A 17 -3.05 21.78 11.40
C ASP A 17 -1.66 21.82 10.76
N GLU A 18 -0.95 20.70 10.77
CA GLU A 18 0.40 20.59 10.24
C GLU A 18 0.36 20.43 8.72
N PRO A 19 1.23 21.12 7.97
CA PRO A 19 1.34 20.96 6.53
C PRO A 19 1.75 19.52 6.21
N VAL A 20 0.85 18.77 5.56
CA VAL A 20 1.15 17.44 5.06
C VAL A 20 2.05 17.59 3.84
N GLU A 21 3.34 17.26 3.98
CA GLU A 21 4.29 17.33 2.86
C GLU A 21 3.86 16.36 1.75
N THR A 22 3.40 16.89 0.62
CA THR A 22 3.06 16.11 -0.59
C THR A 22 4.28 15.82 -1.46
N SER A 23 5.51 16.00 -0.95
CA SER A 23 6.72 16.09 -1.78
C SER A 23 7.29 14.73 -2.22
N ASN A 24 7.90 14.74 -3.41
CA ASN A 24 8.69 13.64 -4.02
C ASN A 24 10.04 13.40 -3.31
N SER A 25 10.12 13.61 -1.99
CA SER A 25 11.36 13.40 -1.25
C SER A 25 11.60 11.92 -0.92
N LEU A 26 12.86 11.51 -0.98
CA LEU A 26 13.37 10.15 -0.68
C LEU A 26 13.24 9.74 0.80
N HIS A 27 12.49 10.51 1.61
CA HIS A 27 12.34 10.29 3.05
C HIS A 27 11.06 9.50 3.37
N SER A 28 11.06 8.83 4.52
CA SER A 28 9.90 8.08 5.03
C SER A 28 8.64 8.96 5.02
N ARG A 29 7.63 8.52 4.26
CA ARG A 29 6.29 9.13 4.15
C ARG A 29 5.38 8.69 5.31
N THR A 30 5.79 7.66 6.06
CA THR A 30 5.03 7.11 7.18
C THR A 30 5.30 7.87 8.47
N ARG A 31 4.61 9.00 8.63
CA ARG A 31 4.70 9.88 9.81
C ARG A 31 3.32 10.07 10.44
N PRO A 32 3.22 10.14 11.77
CA PRO A 32 1.97 10.46 12.45
C PRO A 32 1.67 11.96 12.38
N TYR A 33 0.45 12.31 12.00
CA TYR A 33 -0.10 13.67 11.99
C TYR A 33 -1.20 13.75 13.05
N LYS A 34 -1.09 14.72 13.96
CA LYS A 34 -2.09 14.90 15.00
C LYS A 34 -3.34 15.57 14.42
N LEU A 35 -4.52 15.05 14.73
CA LEU A 35 -5.78 15.74 14.43
C LEU A 35 -5.86 17.07 15.19
N ARG A 36 -6.38 18.09 14.52
CA ARG A 36 -6.72 19.39 15.10
C ARG A 36 -7.68 19.22 16.28
N ASP A 37 -8.76 18.46 16.06
CA ASP A 37 -9.79 18.21 17.06
C ASP A 37 -9.56 16.90 17.83
N GLN A 38 -9.88 16.93 19.13
CA GLN A 38 -10.02 15.70 19.91
C GLN A 38 -11.34 15.00 19.58
N ILE A 39 -11.30 13.68 19.51
CA ILE A 39 -12.50 12.86 19.28
C ILE A 39 -12.79 12.08 20.56
N GLY A 40 -13.91 12.40 21.21
CA GLY A 40 -14.30 11.76 22.47
C GLY A 40 -13.29 11.95 23.60
N GLY A 41 -12.58 13.08 23.62
CA GLY A 41 -11.53 13.40 24.61
C GLY A 41 -10.18 12.72 24.38
N LYS A 42 -10.01 11.97 23.27
CA LYS A 42 -8.71 11.38 22.89
C LYS A 42 -8.05 12.24 21.82
N SER A 43 -6.72 12.39 21.94
CA SER A 43 -5.90 12.85 20.80
C SER A 43 -5.80 11.73 19.78
N VAL A 44 -6.14 12.02 18.52
CA VAL A 44 -6.08 11.06 17.42
C VAL A 44 -4.93 11.43 16.51
N PHE A 45 -4.20 10.42 16.03
CA PHE A 45 -3.13 10.58 15.07
C PHE A 45 -3.47 9.80 13.80
N LEU A 46 -3.32 10.43 12.64
CA LEU A 46 -3.43 9.77 11.34
C LEU A 46 -2.03 9.51 10.81
N VAL A 47 -1.87 8.38 10.16
CA VAL A 47 -0.57 7.98 9.62
C VAL A 47 -0.74 7.87 8.13
N ASP A 48 -0.05 8.72 7.39
CA ASP A 48 0.02 8.56 5.94
C ASP A 48 0.91 7.36 5.63
N THR A 49 0.60 6.63 4.58
CA THR A 49 1.36 5.46 4.17
C THR A 49 1.65 5.57 2.68
N PRO A 50 2.88 5.34 2.21
CA PRO A 50 3.14 5.23 0.78
C PRO A 50 2.28 4.10 0.16
N GLY A 51 1.91 4.25 -1.12
CA GLY A 51 1.20 3.20 -1.85
C GLY A 51 2.16 2.16 -2.42
N PHE A 52 1.78 0.89 -2.50
CA PHE A 52 2.49 -0.23 -3.17
C PHE A 52 2.57 -0.09 -4.71
N ASP A 53 2.56 1.13 -5.20
CA ASP A 53 2.58 1.52 -6.61
C ASP A 53 3.32 2.85 -6.77
N ASP A 54 4.16 3.20 -5.78
CA ASP A 54 5.02 4.38 -5.79
C ASP A 54 6.17 4.14 -6.77
N THR A 55 6.34 5.03 -7.74
CA THR A 55 7.35 4.87 -8.80
C THR A 55 8.78 5.09 -8.31
N GLY A 56 8.97 5.69 -7.13
CA GLY A 56 10.28 5.98 -6.58
C GLY A 56 10.81 4.92 -5.61
N ARG A 57 10.02 3.90 -5.25
CA ARG A 57 10.33 2.96 -4.17
C ARG A 57 9.78 1.58 -4.44
N SER A 58 10.50 0.55 -4.01
CA SER A 58 10.04 -0.82 -4.17
C SER A 58 8.90 -1.17 -3.21
N ASP A 59 8.05 -2.11 -3.62
CA ASP A 59 7.00 -2.65 -2.76
C ASP A 59 7.56 -3.29 -1.49
N ALA A 60 8.76 -3.88 -1.57
CA ALA A 60 9.45 -4.46 -0.42
C ALA A 60 9.84 -3.39 0.60
N GLU A 61 10.38 -2.26 0.14
CA GLU A 61 10.69 -1.12 1.01
C GLU A 61 9.44 -0.52 1.66
N ILE A 62 8.34 -0.43 0.91
CA ILE A 62 7.06 0.07 1.40
C ILE A 62 6.50 -0.87 2.45
N LEU A 63 6.48 -2.18 2.17
CA LEU A 63 6.04 -3.21 3.11
C LEU A 63 6.85 -3.15 4.41
N LYS A 64 8.17 -3.04 4.29
CA LYS A 64 9.09 -2.94 5.43
C LYS A 64 8.83 -1.69 6.27
N GLU A 65 8.58 -0.54 5.64
CA GLU A 65 8.28 0.70 6.35
C GLU A 65 6.95 0.63 7.11
N ILE A 66 5.89 0.16 6.45
CA ILE A 66 4.57 -0.01 7.07
C ILE A 66 4.67 -0.99 8.25
N THR A 67 5.33 -2.12 8.03
CA THR A 67 5.56 -3.12 9.07
C THR A 67 6.30 -2.52 10.26
N PHE A 68 7.41 -1.82 10.02
CA PHE A 68 8.17 -1.18 11.09
C PHE A 68 7.30 -0.21 11.91
N PHE A 69 6.49 0.60 11.24
CA PHE A 69 5.61 1.54 11.92
C PHE A 69 4.60 0.81 12.81
N LEU A 70 3.93 -0.23 12.29
CA LEU A 70 2.95 -1.03 13.05
C LEU A 70 3.59 -1.76 14.24
N VAL A 71 4.82 -2.24 14.09
CA VAL A 71 5.59 -2.87 15.17
C VAL A 71 5.96 -1.85 16.23
N THR A 72 6.38 -0.65 15.84
CA THR A 72 6.75 0.42 16.77
C THR A 72 5.55 0.87 17.61
N LEU A 73 4.34 0.90 17.03
CA LEU A 73 3.12 1.18 17.79
C LEU A 73 2.88 0.14 18.89
N HIS A 74 3.04 -1.13 18.56
CA HIS A 74 2.92 -2.23 19.51
C HIS A 74 3.95 -2.11 20.65
N ASP A 75 5.23 -1.90 20.32
CA ASP A 75 6.31 -1.75 21.31
C ASP A 75 6.11 -0.55 22.25
N LYS A 76 5.52 0.55 21.74
CA LYS A 76 5.21 1.75 22.53
C LYS A 76 3.87 1.71 23.24
N ASN A 77 3.17 0.57 23.19
CA ASN A 77 1.84 0.38 23.77
C ASN A 77 0.81 1.44 23.30
N VAL A 78 0.92 1.85 22.03
CA VAL A 78 -0.01 2.78 21.39
C VAL A 78 -1.11 1.98 20.72
N SER A 79 -2.36 2.19 21.15
CA SER A 79 -3.53 1.49 20.59
C SER A 79 -3.79 1.94 19.14
N LEU A 80 -3.92 0.97 18.24
CA LEU A 80 -4.43 1.21 16.89
C LEU A 80 -5.95 1.34 16.95
N ALA A 81 -6.50 2.43 16.42
CA ALA A 81 -7.95 2.67 16.44
C ALA A 81 -8.70 2.04 15.26
N GLY A 82 -8.03 1.85 14.13
CA GLY A 82 -8.61 1.25 12.93
C GLY A 82 -7.74 1.54 11.72
N LEU A 83 -8.12 0.97 10.58
CA LEU A 83 -7.41 1.13 9.32
C LEU A 83 -8.32 1.72 8.27
N VAL A 84 -7.79 2.65 7.48
CA VAL A 84 -8.49 3.22 6.33
C VAL A 84 -7.85 2.71 5.04
N TYR A 85 -8.64 2.06 4.18
CA TYR A 85 -8.23 1.71 2.82
C TYR A 85 -8.99 2.58 1.82
N MET A 86 -8.26 3.40 1.06
CA MET A 86 -8.85 4.36 0.12
C MET A 86 -8.79 3.87 -1.33
N HIS A 87 -9.84 4.13 -2.09
CA HIS A 87 -9.93 3.81 -3.52
C HIS A 87 -10.69 4.89 -4.29
N ARG A 88 -10.22 5.27 -5.48
CA ARG A 88 -10.91 6.27 -6.31
C ARG A 88 -12.09 5.63 -7.02
N ILE A 89 -13.26 6.26 -6.95
CA ILE A 89 -14.43 5.80 -7.70
C ILE A 89 -14.40 6.25 -9.17
N SER A 90 -13.58 7.26 -9.47
CA SER A 90 -13.42 7.81 -10.82
C SER A 90 -12.66 6.89 -11.77
N ASP A 91 -11.90 5.92 -11.25
CA ASP A 91 -11.20 4.93 -12.07
C ASP A 91 -12.22 3.98 -12.74
N PRO A 92 -12.22 3.85 -14.08
CA PRO A 92 -13.20 3.03 -14.79
C PRO A 92 -12.98 1.52 -14.60
N ARG A 93 -11.79 1.13 -14.13
CA ARG A 93 -11.39 -0.26 -13.87
C ARG A 93 -10.38 -0.27 -12.72
N ILE A 94 -10.34 -1.36 -11.96
CA ILE A 94 -9.23 -1.62 -11.06
C ILE A 94 -8.00 -2.01 -11.89
N SER A 95 -6.95 -1.20 -11.78
CA SER A 95 -5.64 -1.54 -12.35
C SER A 95 -5.04 -2.76 -11.66
N GLY A 96 -4.12 -3.46 -12.35
CA GLY A 96 -3.35 -4.54 -11.73
C GLY A 96 -2.61 -4.10 -10.46
N SER A 97 -2.07 -2.87 -10.45
CA SER A 97 -1.41 -2.28 -9.29
C SER A 97 -2.37 -2.04 -8.12
N ALA A 98 -3.60 -1.58 -8.37
CA ALA A 98 -4.60 -1.38 -7.33
C ALA A 98 -5.12 -2.71 -6.75
N ALA A 99 -5.30 -3.73 -7.61
CA ALA A 99 -5.65 -5.08 -7.16
C ALA A 99 -4.53 -5.69 -6.30
N LYS A 100 -3.27 -5.52 -6.71
CA LYS A 100 -2.08 -5.92 -5.94
C LYS A 100 -2.03 -5.22 -4.58
N ASN A 101 -2.20 -3.91 -4.55
CA ASN A 101 -2.23 -3.10 -3.32
C ASN A 101 -3.30 -3.61 -2.33
N LEU A 102 -4.50 -3.91 -2.83
CA LEU A 102 -5.59 -4.47 -2.01
C LEU A 102 -5.25 -5.87 -1.46
N ARG A 103 -4.63 -6.75 -2.27
CA ARG A 103 -4.19 -8.08 -1.81
C ARG A 103 -3.14 -7.99 -0.71
N LEU A 104 -2.15 -7.11 -0.86
CA LEU A 104 -1.13 -6.87 0.17
C LEU A 104 -1.75 -6.29 1.44
N PHE A 105 -2.67 -5.33 1.31
CA PHE A 105 -3.43 -4.80 2.44
C PHE A 105 -4.19 -5.90 3.21
N LYS A 106 -4.89 -6.78 2.50
CA LYS A 106 -5.58 -7.94 3.10
C LYS A 106 -4.62 -8.87 3.84
N GLY A 107 -3.45 -9.16 3.25
CA GLY A 107 -2.42 -9.98 3.88
C GLY A 107 -1.82 -9.36 5.14
N LEU A 108 -1.69 -8.03 5.17
CA LEU A 108 -1.22 -7.29 6.34
C LEU A 108 -2.23 -7.30 7.49
N VAL A 109 -3.50 -7.00 7.18
CA VAL A 109 -4.57 -6.88 8.19
C VAL A 109 -4.97 -8.25 8.73
N GLY A 110 -5.24 -9.20 7.84
CA GLY A 110 -5.80 -10.49 8.19
C GLY A 110 -7.29 -10.48 8.47
N LYS A 111 -7.97 -11.57 8.09
CA LYS A 111 -9.43 -11.73 8.22
C LYS A 111 -10.00 -11.40 9.61
N PRO A 112 -9.36 -11.81 10.74
CA PRO A 112 -9.90 -11.52 12.07
C PRO A 112 -10.04 -10.02 12.38
N SER A 113 -9.26 -9.17 11.71
CA SER A 113 -9.19 -7.73 11.97
C SER A 113 -9.91 -6.89 10.92
N TYR A 114 -10.68 -7.51 10.01
CA TYR A 114 -11.43 -6.81 8.98
C TYR A 114 -12.53 -5.89 9.54
N GLU A 115 -13.10 -6.21 10.70
CA GLU A 115 -14.10 -5.36 11.38
C GLU A 115 -13.56 -3.97 11.74
N HIS A 116 -12.24 -3.82 11.84
CA HIS A 116 -11.58 -2.55 12.15
C HIS A 116 -11.14 -1.76 10.91
N VAL A 117 -11.56 -2.21 9.72
CA VAL A 117 -11.26 -1.55 8.44
C VAL A 117 -12.43 -0.67 8.01
N ALA A 118 -12.10 0.55 7.58
CA ALA A 118 -12.97 1.40 6.78
C ALA A 118 -12.49 1.43 5.33
N LEU A 119 -13.30 0.87 4.44
CA LEU A 119 -13.14 1.01 2.99
C LEU A 119 -13.74 2.34 2.56
N VAL A 120 -12.90 3.25 2.07
CA VAL A 120 -13.29 4.61 1.74
C VAL A 120 -13.17 4.83 0.23
N SER A 121 -14.28 5.12 -0.42
CA SER A 121 -14.29 5.57 -1.82
C SER A 121 -14.08 7.09 -1.89
N THR A 122 -13.23 7.55 -2.81
CA THR A 122 -12.84 8.96 -2.99
C THR A 122 -13.07 9.45 -4.42
N MET A 123 -12.78 10.74 -4.68
CA MET A 123 -12.90 11.39 -6.00
C MET A 123 -14.32 11.38 -6.59
N TRP A 124 -15.32 11.49 -5.72
CA TRP A 124 -16.73 11.56 -6.13
C TRP A 124 -17.07 12.82 -6.94
N SER A 125 -16.27 13.88 -6.83
CA SER A 125 -16.46 15.13 -7.58
C SER A 125 -15.94 15.09 -9.02
N GLU A 126 -15.06 14.15 -9.38
CA GLU A 126 -14.43 14.10 -10.71
C GLU A 126 -15.38 13.67 -11.84
N LEU A 127 -16.52 13.04 -11.50
CA LEU A 127 -17.55 12.58 -12.46
C LEU A 127 -18.93 13.07 -12.03
N SER A 128 -19.07 14.38 -11.76
CA SER A 128 -20.29 14.98 -11.19
C SER A 128 -21.56 14.68 -11.99
N ASP A 129 -21.44 14.51 -13.31
CA ASP A 129 -22.57 14.25 -14.22
C ASP A 129 -22.88 12.75 -14.41
N GLU A 130 -22.05 11.85 -13.86
CA GLU A 130 -22.17 10.39 -14.03
C GLU A 130 -22.42 9.65 -12.70
N ARG A 131 -23.24 10.21 -11.80
CA ARG A 131 -23.53 9.58 -10.49
C ARG A 131 -24.01 8.13 -10.58
N HIS A 132 -24.75 7.79 -11.63
CA HIS A 132 -25.20 6.41 -11.85
C HIS A 132 -24.01 5.46 -12.08
N VAL A 133 -23.05 5.88 -12.90
CA VAL A 133 -21.82 5.12 -13.18
C VAL A 133 -20.99 4.95 -11.91
N GLN A 134 -20.82 6.02 -11.12
CA GLN A 134 -20.09 5.96 -9.85
C GLN A 134 -20.73 4.97 -8.87
N ARG A 135 -22.08 4.98 -8.78
CA ARG A 135 -22.81 4.03 -7.92
C ARG A 135 -22.69 2.60 -8.42
N GLN A 136 -22.79 2.37 -9.73
CA GLN A 136 -22.56 1.05 -10.31
C GLN A 136 -21.17 0.53 -9.98
N ARG A 137 -20.13 1.36 -10.14
CA ARG A 137 -18.74 1.00 -9.78
C ARG A 137 -18.60 0.66 -8.30
N LEU A 138 -19.27 1.39 -7.42
CA LEU A 138 -19.24 1.09 -5.98
C LEU A 138 -19.87 -0.28 -5.68
N GLU A 139 -20.98 -0.61 -6.33
CA GLU A 139 -21.61 -1.92 -6.19
C GLU A 139 -20.75 -3.05 -6.77
N GLU A 140 -20.08 -2.82 -7.90
CA GLU A 140 -19.11 -3.77 -8.45
C GLU A 140 -17.93 -4.00 -7.48
N LEU A 141 -17.38 -2.93 -6.89
CA LEU A 141 -16.34 -3.03 -5.85
C LEU A 141 -16.80 -3.87 -4.67
N ARG A 142 -18.01 -3.62 -4.17
CA ARG A 142 -18.62 -4.37 -3.06
C ARG A 142 -18.82 -5.85 -3.40
N ALA A 143 -19.33 -6.15 -4.59
CA ALA A 143 -19.63 -7.51 -5.01
C ALA A 143 -18.37 -8.35 -5.30
N THR A 144 -17.28 -7.70 -5.70
CA THR A 144 -16.06 -8.39 -6.15
C THR A 144 -14.90 -8.17 -5.19
N PHE A 145 -14.16 -7.06 -5.33
CA PHE A 145 -12.87 -6.84 -4.68
C PHE A 145 -12.97 -6.65 -3.16
N TRP A 146 -14.08 -6.09 -2.67
CA TRP A 146 -14.32 -5.81 -1.25
C TRP A 146 -15.20 -6.84 -0.55
N SER A 147 -15.71 -7.84 -1.29
CA SER A 147 -16.72 -8.77 -0.80
C SER A 147 -16.29 -9.51 0.47
N ASP A 148 -15.05 -10.01 0.52
CA ASP A 148 -14.48 -10.70 1.68
C ASP A 148 -14.22 -9.76 2.88
N LEU A 149 -13.81 -8.52 2.64
CA LEU A 149 -13.64 -7.50 3.67
C LEU A 149 -15.00 -7.14 4.30
N ILE A 150 -16.02 -6.96 3.47
CA ILE A 150 -17.39 -6.66 3.89
C ILE A 150 -17.97 -7.83 4.69
N GLN A 151 -17.79 -9.06 4.22
CA GLN A 151 -18.17 -10.27 4.96
C GLN A 151 -17.44 -10.39 6.30
N GLY A 152 -16.20 -9.89 6.38
CA GLY A 152 -15.42 -9.78 7.62
C GLY A 152 -15.79 -8.62 8.53
N GLY A 153 -16.85 -7.86 8.23
CA GLY A 153 -17.38 -6.81 9.10
C GLY A 153 -16.81 -5.41 8.86
N CYS A 154 -16.01 -5.19 7.81
CA CYS A 154 -15.51 -3.85 7.52
C CYS A 154 -16.65 -2.86 7.21
N SER A 155 -16.41 -1.58 7.46
CA SER A 155 -17.34 -0.52 7.07
C SER A 155 -17.00 0.04 5.69
N VAL A 156 -18.02 0.42 4.91
CA VAL A 156 -17.85 1.11 3.62
C VAL A 156 -18.33 2.55 3.77
N LYS A 157 -17.48 3.51 3.38
CA LYS A 157 -17.73 4.95 3.54
C LYS A 157 -17.40 5.70 2.25
N GLU A 158 -18.07 6.82 2.06
CA GLU A 158 -17.81 7.73 0.93
C GLU A 158 -17.16 9.00 1.47
N HIS A 159 -16.00 9.35 0.94
CA HIS A 159 -15.34 10.62 1.23
C HIS A 159 -15.51 11.58 0.07
N ARG A 160 -16.15 12.72 0.33
CA ARG A 160 -16.55 13.70 -0.68
C ARG A 160 -15.50 14.78 -0.95
N GLY A 161 -14.30 14.63 -0.38
CA GLY A 161 -13.21 15.61 -0.51
C GLY A 161 -13.36 16.81 0.42
N ASP A 162 -14.24 16.72 1.42
CA ASP A 162 -14.49 17.77 2.40
C ASP A 162 -14.15 17.30 3.83
N GLU A 163 -13.87 18.26 4.72
CA GLU A 163 -13.53 18.01 6.11
C GLU A 163 -14.64 17.27 6.86
N ALA A 164 -15.91 17.58 6.58
CA ALA A 164 -17.06 16.98 7.26
C ALA A 164 -17.13 15.46 7.05
N SER A 165 -16.95 15.00 5.81
CA SER A 165 -16.92 13.58 5.47
C SER A 165 -15.67 12.89 6.02
N ALA A 166 -14.50 13.54 5.99
CA ALA A 166 -13.28 13.00 6.59
C ALA A 166 -13.44 12.80 8.10
N LEU A 167 -13.92 13.83 8.81
CA LEU A 167 -14.11 13.80 10.25
C LEU A 167 -15.19 12.80 10.66
N GLY A 168 -16.27 12.67 9.88
CA GLY A 168 -17.29 11.64 10.08
C GLY A 168 -16.71 10.23 10.04
N ILE A 169 -15.86 9.92 9.05
CA ILE A 169 -15.19 8.62 8.92
C ILE A 169 -14.32 8.33 10.15
N ILE A 170 -13.49 9.29 10.59
CA ILE A 170 -12.63 9.07 11.75
C ILE A 170 -13.43 8.94 13.04
N ARG A 171 -14.51 9.72 13.22
CA ARG A 171 -15.40 9.59 14.38
C ARG A 171 -16.03 8.21 14.47
N ASP A 172 -16.47 7.66 13.35
CA ASP A 172 -17.03 6.30 13.29
C ASP A 172 -16.00 5.25 13.71
N ILE A 173 -14.75 5.36 13.22
CA ILE A 173 -13.64 4.45 13.57
C ILE A 173 -13.33 4.53 15.07
N VAL A 174 -13.17 5.74 15.62
CA VAL A 174 -12.85 5.93 17.04
C VAL A 174 -14.00 5.43 17.93
N THR A 175 -15.26 5.61 17.51
CA THR A 175 -16.42 5.10 18.25
C THR A 175 -16.47 3.58 18.24
N ALA A 176 -16.14 2.95 17.10
CA ALA A 176 -16.01 1.51 16.98
C ALA A 176 -14.88 0.96 17.87
N GLU A 177 -13.71 1.59 17.90
CA GLU A 177 -12.60 1.20 18.79
C GLU A 177 -13.01 1.20 20.26
N ARG A 178 -13.72 2.25 20.71
CA ARG A 178 -14.17 2.34 22.10
C ARG A 178 -15.13 1.22 22.50
N SER A 179 -15.84 0.65 21.53
CA SER A 179 -16.78 -0.44 21.74
C SER A 179 -16.13 -1.81 21.56
N ALA A 180 -14.89 -1.85 21.04
CA ALA A 180 -14.15 -3.08 20.82
C ALA A 180 -13.74 -3.73 22.15
N ARG A 181 -13.86 -5.06 22.21
CA ARG A 181 -13.54 -5.83 23.42
C ARG A 181 -12.06 -6.16 23.55
N GLN A 182 -11.32 -6.09 22.45
CA GLN A 182 -9.91 -6.48 22.35
C GLN A 182 -9.14 -5.45 21.52
N PRO A 183 -7.84 -5.26 21.79
CA PRO A 183 -6.98 -4.47 20.94
C PRO A 183 -6.91 -5.05 19.51
N ILE A 184 -6.77 -4.18 18.52
CA ILE A 184 -6.58 -4.59 17.13
C ILE A 184 -5.24 -5.31 17.01
N SER A 185 -5.27 -6.55 16.53
CA SER A 185 -4.08 -7.34 16.26
C SER A 185 -4.00 -7.69 14.77
N LEU A 186 -3.03 -7.12 14.07
CA LEU A 186 -2.86 -7.37 12.64
C LEU A 186 -2.09 -8.67 12.42
N THR A 187 -2.42 -9.42 11.37
CA THR A 187 -1.71 -10.67 11.03
C THR A 187 -0.21 -10.45 10.91
N ILE A 188 0.24 -9.36 10.28
CA ILE A 188 1.67 -9.07 10.17
C ILE A 188 2.37 -8.93 11.54
N GLN A 189 1.69 -8.35 12.55
CA GLN A 189 2.26 -8.18 13.88
C GLN A 189 2.35 -9.53 14.60
N LEU A 190 1.33 -10.39 14.49
CA LEU A 190 1.33 -11.74 15.05
C LEU A 190 2.42 -12.61 14.42
N GLU A 191 2.50 -12.61 13.10
CA GLU A 191 3.48 -13.40 12.35
C GLU A 191 4.93 -13.04 12.73
N LEU A 192 5.21 -11.75 12.90
CA LEU A 192 6.57 -11.30 13.22
C LEU A 192 6.89 -11.39 14.72
N ALA A 193 6.02 -10.89 15.59
CA ALA A 193 6.31 -10.74 17.01
C ALA A 193 6.01 -12.01 17.83
N VAL A 194 5.01 -12.80 17.43
CA VAL A 194 4.57 -13.99 18.16
C VAL A 194 5.11 -15.25 17.51
N GLU A 195 4.97 -15.39 16.19
CA GLU A 195 5.42 -16.57 15.46
C GLU A 195 6.90 -16.52 15.05
N GLY A 196 7.56 -15.36 15.17
CA GLY A 196 8.98 -15.19 14.88
C GLY A 196 9.35 -15.31 13.39
N LYS A 197 8.40 -15.11 12.48
CA LYS A 197 8.64 -15.16 11.03
C LYS A 197 9.55 -14.01 10.58
N THR A 198 10.26 -14.21 9.47
CA THR A 198 10.88 -13.12 8.72
C THR A 198 9.82 -12.30 7.98
N LEU A 199 10.18 -11.10 7.49
CA LEU A 199 9.26 -10.32 6.66
C LEU A 199 8.81 -11.11 5.42
N GLY A 200 9.73 -11.80 4.74
CA GLY A 200 9.43 -12.64 3.58
C GLY A 200 8.52 -13.83 3.89
N ASP A 201 8.57 -14.39 5.10
CA ASP A 201 7.76 -15.54 5.50
C ASP A 201 6.33 -15.20 5.93
N THR A 202 6.05 -13.92 6.16
CA THR A 202 4.71 -13.44 6.49
C THR A 202 3.74 -13.64 5.33
N THR A 203 2.44 -13.60 5.61
CA THR A 203 1.40 -13.71 4.60
C THR A 203 1.54 -12.60 3.55
N ALA A 204 1.79 -11.35 3.98
CA ALA A 204 2.02 -10.23 3.07
C ALA A 204 3.35 -10.36 2.29
N GLY A 205 4.42 -10.82 2.97
CA GLY A 205 5.73 -11.05 2.34
C GLY A 205 5.70 -12.13 1.26
N LYS A 206 5.02 -13.26 1.52
CA LYS A 206 4.84 -14.34 0.55
C LYS A 206 4.06 -13.89 -0.68
N LEU A 207 2.99 -13.09 -0.49
CA LEU A 207 2.23 -12.52 -1.61
C LEU A 207 3.12 -11.62 -2.47
N LEU A 208 3.97 -10.80 -1.84
CA LEU A 208 4.91 -9.95 -2.55
C LEU A 208 6.00 -10.76 -3.26
N LEU A 209 6.59 -11.76 -2.61
CA LEU A 209 7.58 -12.66 -3.21
C LEU A 209 7.03 -13.38 -4.44
N GLN A 210 5.79 -13.88 -4.38
CA GLN A 210 5.14 -14.51 -5.53
C GLN A 210 5.02 -13.56 -6.72
N GLU A 211 4.68 -12.30 -6.47
CA GLU A 211 4.60 -11.28 -7.53
C GLU A 211 5.99 -10.99 -8.12
N ILE A 212 6.99 -10.77 -7.27
CA ILE A 212 8.36 -10.50 -7.72
C ILE A 212 8.91 -11.67 -8.54
N MET A 213 8.66 -12.91 -8.10
CA MET A 213 9.07 -14.11 -8.85
C MET A 213 8.34 -14.21 -10.19
N GLY A 214 7.03 -13.94 -10.23
CA GLY A 214 6.25 -13.90 -11.47
C GLY A 214 6.73 -12.82 -12.45
N ASP A 215 7.11 -11.66 -11.95
CA ASP A 215 7.72 -10.58 -12.74
C ASP A 215 9.09 -10.99 -13.29
N LYS A 216 9.92 -11.62 -12.46
CA LYS A 216 11.23 -12.11 -12.86
C LYS A 216 11.12 -13.16 -13.96
N GLU A 217 10.18 -14.10 -13.85
CA GLU A 217 9.92 -15.10 -14.88
C GLU A 217 9.44 -14.46 -16.20
N ARG A 218 8.54 -13.46 -16.13
CA ARG A 218 8.07 -12.73 -17.31
C ARG A 218 9.22 -11.99 -17.99
N SER A 219 10.03 -11.27 -17.23
CA SER A 219 11.20 -10.56 -17.75
C SER A 219 12.25 -11.50 -18.33
N ALA A 220 12.47 -12.67 -17.71
CA ALA A 220 13.38 -13.67 -18.26
C ALA A 220 12.91 -14.23 -19.61
N ARG A 221 11.59 -14.46 -19.78
CA ARG A 221 11.01 -14.87 -21.06
C ARG A 221 11.13 -13.77 -22.12
N GLU A 222 10.79 -12.53 -21.77
CA GLU A 222 10.94 -11.37 -22.66
C GLU A 222 12.39 -11.22 -23.17
N LEU A 223 13.37 -11.34 -22.27
CA LEU A 223 14.78 -11.28 -22.66
C LEU A 223 15.20 -12.45 -23.56
N ALA A 224 14.70 -13.66 -23.30
CA ALA A 224 14.98 -14.82 -24.16
C ALA A 224 14.38 -14.65 -25.56
N ASP A 225 13.15 -14.14 -25.68
CA ASP A 225 12.47 -13.89 -26.95
C ASP A 225 13.18 -12.79 -27.76
N LEU A 226 13.61 -11.71 -27.09
CA LEU A 226 14.41 -10.65 -27.71
C LEU A 226 15.77 -11.18 -28.18
N GLN A 227 16.40 -12.07 -27.41
CA GLN A 227 17.67 -12.68 -27.79
C GLN A 227 17.54 -13.55 -29.06
N LEU A 228 16.47 -14.35 -29.15
CA LEU A 228 16.16 -15.11 -30.38
C LEU A 228 15.89 -14.18 -31.58
N SER A 229 15.16 -13.09 -31.37
CA SER A 229 14.87 -12.09 -32.41
C SER A 229 16.15 -11.41 -32.90
N MET A 230 17.09 -11.13 -31.99
CA MET A 230 18.39 -10.56 -32.32
C MET A 230 19.23 -11.51 -33.17
N GLU A 231 19.28 -12.80 -32.82
CA GLU A 231 19.99 -13.81 -33.61
C GLU A 231 19.43 -13.93 -35.04
N GLN A 232 18.10 -13.84 -35.19
CA GLN A 232 17.46 -13.86 -36.51
C GLN A 232 17.81 -12.62 -37.34
N ALA A 233 17.74 -11.43 -36.74
CA ALA A 233 18.11 -10.17 -37.41
C ALA A 233 19.59 -10.13 -37.84
N GLN A 234 20.48 -10.71 -37.02
CA GLN A 234 21.89 -10.84 -37.37
C GLN A 234 22.11 -11.84 -38.53
N LYS A 235 21.39 -12.97 -38.52
CA LYS A 235 21.45 -13.97 -39.61
C LYS A 235 20.94 -13.41 -40.94
N SER A 236 19.89 -12.59 -40.91
CA SER A 236 19.34 -11.94 -42.11
C SER A 236 20.14 -10.72 -42.57
N LYS A 237 21.18 -10.32 -41.82
CA LYS A 237 21.98 -9.09 -42.03
C LYS A 237 21.13 -7.82 -42.04
N ASP A 238 20.00 -7.84 -41.35
CA ASP A 238 19.17 -6.65 -41.16
C ASP A 238 19.74 -5.82 -40.00
N HIS A 239 20.65 -4.91 -40.35
CA HIS A 239 21.31 -4.05 -39.38
C HIS A 239 20.34 -3.10 -38.66
N ALA A 240 19.24 -2.70 -39.29
CA ALA A 240 18.24 -1.81 -38.68
C ALA A 240 17.42 -2.58 -37.64
N ALA A 241 16.94 -3.77 -37.97
CA ALA A 241 16.24 -4.64 -37.03
C ALA A 241 17.15 -5.05 -35.85
N ALA A 242 18.42 -5.39 -36.12
CA ALA A 242 19.37 -5.75 -35.07
C ALA A 242 19.65 -4.59 -34.10
N ALA A 243 19.70 -3.34 -34.58
CA ALA A 243 19.85 -2.17 -33.74
C ALA A 243 18.61 -1.91 -32.87
N PHE A 244 17.41 -2.06 -33.44
CA PHE A 244 16.15 -1.90 -32.70
C PHE A 244 16.01 -2.94 -31.58
N VAL A 245 16.23 -4.22 -31.88
CA VAL A 245 16.13 -5.30 -30.89
C VAL A 245 17.18 -5.16 -29.79
N ARG A 246 18.40 -4.68 -30.11
CA ARG A 246 19.42 -4.40 -29.10
C ARG A 246 18.98 -3.31 -28.12
N ALA A 247 18.40 -2.22 -28.62
CA ALA A 247 17.89 -1.16 -27.75
C ALA A 247 16.74 -1.65 -26.85
N GLU A 248 15.83 -2.48 -27.38
CA GLU A 248 14.80 -3.11 -26.55
C GLU A 248 15.38 -4.08 -25.50
N GLN A 249 16.39 -4.87 -25.86
CA GLN A 249 17.04 -5.79 -24.94
C GLN A 249 17.76 -5.05 -23.80
N GLU A 250 18.47 -3.96 -24.11
CA GLU A 250 19.10 -3.09 -23.11
C GLU A 250 18.04 -2.49 -22.17
N ALA A 251 16.92 -1.99 -22.72
CA ALA A 251 15.82 -1.45 -21.93
C ALA A 251 15.11 -2.53 -21.09
N ALA A 252 14.94 -3.74 -21.61
CA ALA A 252 14.36 -4.87 -20.88
C ALA A 252 15.28 -5.34 -19.75
N SER A 253 16.60 -5.41 -19.99
CA SER A 253 17.60 -5.80 -18.98
C SER A 253 17.64 -4.78 -17.85
N ALA A 254 17.70 -3.49 -18.17
CA ALA A 254 17.67 -2.43 -17.17
C ALA A 254 16.38 -2.46 -16.32
N ARG A 255 15.22 -2.73 -16.95
CA ARG A 255 13.95 -2.93 -16.23
C ARG A 255 13.97 -4.16 -15.33
N ALA A 256 14.60 -5.26 -15.75
CA ALA A 256 14.70 -6.50 -14.98
C ALA A 256 15.65 -6.36 -13.78
N GLU A 257 16.80 -5.71 -13.97
CA GLU A 257 17.77 -5.42 -12.91
C GLU A 257 17.16 -4.53 -11.83
N ALA A 258 16.46 -3.46 -12.23
CA ALA A 258 15.76 -2.56 -11.30
C ALA A 258 14.69 -3.27 -10.46
N ARG A 259 14.07 -4.35 -10.97
CA ARG A 259 13.11 -5.17 -10.19
C ARG A 259 13.79 -6.22 -9.31
N SER A 260 15.02 -6.65 -9.64
CA SER A 260 15.72 -7.69 -8.90
C SER A 260 16.28 -7.21 -7.56
N SER A 261 16.55 -5.91 -7.40
CA SER A 261 16.97 -5.33 -6.11
C SER A 261 15.93 -5.46 -5.00
N ASP A 262 14.65 -5.66 -5.36
CA ASP A 262 13.54 -5.71 -4.40
C ASP A 262 13.55 -6.97 -3.52
N LEU A 263 14.23 -8.04 -3.97
CA LEU A 263 14.29 -9.33 -3.26
C LEU A 263 15.16 -9.28 -2.00
N GLU A 264 16.25 -8.52 -2.02
CA GLU A 264 17.20 -8.46 -0.90
C GLU A 264 16.59 -7.78 0.35
N GLY A 265 15.54 -6.98 0.18
CA GLY A 265 14.87 -6.28 1.27
C GLY A 265 13.96 -7.14 2.16
N LEU A 266 13.69 -8.38 1.77
CA LEU A 266 12.67 -9.24 2.41
C LEU A 266 13.24 -10.29 3.37
N ASP A 267 14.53 -10.60 3.30
CA ASP A 267 15.23 -11.51 4.23
C ASP A 267 15.67 -10.77 5.51
N ILE A 268 14.68 -10.28 6.27
CA ILE A 268 14.94 -9.49 7.48
C ILE A 268 14.04 -9.99 8.60
N GLN A 269 14.66 -10.29 9.75
CA GLN A 269 13.96 -10.71 10.96
C GLN A 269 13.41 -9.53 11.76
N PHE A 270 12.37 -9.77 12.56
CA PHE A 270 11.69 -8.75 13.37
C PHE A 270 12.64 -7.87 14.21
N GLY A 271 13.59 -8.48 14.94
CA GLY A 271 14.57 -7.74 15.75
C GLY A 271 15.46 -6.81 14.91
N GLN A 272 15.83 -7.23 13.70
CA GLN A 272 16.63 -6.44 12.77
C GLN A 272 15.83 -5.28 12.15
N ILE A 273 14.54 -5.49 11.88
CA ILE A 273 13.63 -4.43 11.42
C ILE A 273 13.53 -3.32 12.48
N ALA A 274 13.33 -3.71 13.75
CA ALA A 274 13.25 -2.78 14.87
C ALA A 274 14.57 -2.00 15.06
N ASP A 275 15.73 -2.66 14.92
CA ASP A 275 17.04 -2.03 15.12
C ASP A 275 17.49 -1.12 13.97
N GLN A 276 17.32 -1.53 12.70
CA GLN A 276 17.71 -0.72 11.53
C GLN A 276 17.03 0.65 11.54
N GLN A 277 15.74 0.66 11.88
CA GLN A 277 14.95 1.88 11.84
C GLN A 277 15.05 2.69 13.14
N ARG A 278 15.29 2.08 14.33
CA ARG A 278 15.71 2.83 15.52
C ARG A 278 16.98 3.63 15.25
N ARG A 279 17.95 3.05 14.53
CA ARG A 279 19.17 3.76 14.10
C ARG A 279 18.83 4.91 13.14
N ARG A 280 17.99 4.65 12.13
CA ARG A 280 17.56 5.65 11.14
C ARG A 280 16.82 6.82 11.80
N TYR A 281 15.90 6.55 12.73
CA TYR A 281 15.14 7.58 13.45
C TYR A 281 16.03 8.36 14.43
N ARG A 282 16.97 7.71 15.13
CA ARG A 282 17.96 8.41 15.98
C ARG A 282 18.85 9.35 15.17
N GLN A 283 19.22 8.99 13.94
CA GLN A 283 20.01 9.84 13.06
C GLN A 283 19.21 11.02 12.47
N MET A 284 17.87 10.94 12.44
CA MET A 284 17.01 12.02 11.96
C MET A 284 16.63 13.04 13.04
N VAL A 285 16.85 12.72 14.32
CA VAL A 285 16.52 13.56 15.48
C VAL A 285 17.78 14.14 16.16
N ALA A 286 18.96 13.92 15.56
CA ALA A 286 20.24 14.51 15.95
C ALA A 286 20.61 15.65 14.99
#